data_AF-A0A0H1RBQ1-F1
#
_entry.id   AF-A0A0H1RBQ1-F1
#
_cell.length_a   1.000
_cell.length_b   1.000
_cell.length_c   1.000
_cell.angle_alpha   90.00
_cell.angle_beta   90.00
_cell.angle_gamma   90.00
#
_symmetry.space_group_name_H-M   'P 1'
#
loop_
_entity.id
_entity.type
_entity.pdbx_description
1 polymer ?
#
loop_
_entity_poly.entity_id
_entity_poly.type
_entity_poly.pdbx_seq_one_letter_code
_entity_poly.pdbx_strand_id
1 'polypeptide(L)'
;MIEATLIMPLLLLLSLGTAEFGLYLYQWNATSKATQIGARWAVVNPPISAQLDADLKSTGWWLPDTLGKSCRQIACQPAPGVGYDCHSGVPGCNMTPILAQMRRVFPSLRDEDVQVTYEPFPQAGALGFVGRPGGVPVSVTVGIRCREFEFGFLSSWFPGGWVTTADTETGCSDQNGLRIPASATQLSSESFGATTF
;
A
#
# COMPACT_ATOMS: atom_id res chain seq x y z
N MET A 1 -19.27 -1.77 51.23
CA MET A 1 -20.15 -1.98 50.05
C MET A 1 -19.78 -1.06 48.88
N ILE A 2 -19.45 0.22 49.13
CA ILE A 2 -18.83 1.21 48.21
C ILE A 2 -17.58 0.69 47.46
N GLU A 3 -16.74 -0.12 48.11
CA GLU A 3 -15.49 -0.60 47.53
C GLU A 3 -15.70 -1.60 46.36
N ALA A 4 -16.60 -2.57 46.54
CA ALA A 4 -16.93 -3.53 45.48
C ALA A 4 -17.65 -2.86 44.29
N THR A 5 -18.45 -1.82 44.53
CA THR A 5 -19.12 -1.05 43.48
C THR A 5 -18.15 -0.20 42.66
N LEU A 6 -16.97 0.13 43.20
CA LEU A 6 -15.93 0.88 42.49
C LEU A 6 -14.95 -0.04 41.74
N ILE A 7 -14.62 -1.19 42.32
CA ILE A 7 -13.68 -2.14 41.70
C ILE A 7 -14.27 -2.83 40.48
N MET A 8 -15.54 -3.22 40.53
CA MET A 8 -16.20 -3.96 39.45
C MET A 8 -16.17 -3.23 38.09
N PRO A 9 -16.58 -1.95 37.98
CA PRO A 9 -16.49 -1.22 36.71
C PRO A 9 -15.05 -0.93 36.29
N LEU A 10 -14.12 -0.72 37.24
CA LEU A 10 -12.71 -0.51 36.94
C LEU A 10 -12.07 -1.76 36.29
N LEU A 11 -12.39 -2.94 36.82
CA LEU A 11 -11.88 -4.22 36.31
C LEU A 11 -12.47 -4.53 34.93
N LEU A 12 -13.75 -4.23 34.70
CA LEU A 12 -14.38 -4.34 33.38
C LEU A 12 -13.76 -3.39 32.36
N LEU A 13 -13.51 -2.13 32.75
CA LEU A 13 -12.87 -1.15 31.86
C LEU A 13 -11.48 -1.62 31.45
N LEU A 14 -10.67 -2.10 32.40
CA LEU A 14 -9.33 -2.59 32.12
C LEU A 14 -9.35 -3.84 31.24
N SER A 15 -10.20 -4.82 31.52
CA SER A 15 -10.27 -6.07 30.76
C SER A 15 -10.80 -5.87 29.34
N LEU A 16 -11.87 -5.09 29.16
CA LEU A 16 -12.40 -4.80 27.84
C LEU A 16 -11.49 -3.84 27.05
N GLY A 17 -10.90 -2.85 27.72
CA GLY A 17 -9.96 -1.93 27.09
C GLY A 17 -8.69 -2.62 26.59
N THR A 18 -8.14 -3.58 27.36
CA THR A 18 -6.99 -4.39 26.90
C THR A 18 -7.35 -5.30 25.73
N ALA A 19 -8.57 -5.87 25.70
CA ALA A 19 -9.03 -6.67 24.56
C ALA A 19 -9.13 -5.84 23.27
N GLU A 20 -9.70 -4.65 23.33
CA GLU A 20 -9.80 -3.76 22.16
C GLU A 20 -8.43 -3.26 21.69
N PHE A 21 -7.53 -2.91 22.62
CA PHE A 21 -6.17 -2.53 22.27
C PHE A 21 -5.39 -3.70 21.64
N GLY A 22 -5.63 -4.93 22.08
CA GLY A 22 -5.09 -6.13 21.44
C GLY A 22 -5.56 -6.28 19.99
N LEU A 23 -6.84 -6.01 19.72
CA LEU A 23 -7.38 -6.01 18.35
C LEU A 23 -6.79 -4.90 17.49
N TYR A 24 -6.54 -3.71 18.06
CA TYR A 24 -5.84 -2.62 17.36
C TYR A 24 -4.45 -3.05 16.90
N LEU A 25 -3.64 -3.60 17.81
CA LEU A 25 -2.29 -4.10 17.49
C LEU A 25 -2.32 -5.26 16.48
N TYR A 26 -3.34 -6.12 16.57
CA TYR A 26 -3.54 -7.19 15.58
C TYR A 26 -3.77 -6.62 14.19
N GLN A 27 -4.65 -5.62 14.04
CA GLN A 27 -4.92 -5.00 12.74
C GLN A 27 -3.68 -4.29 12.17
N TRP A 28 -2.89 -3.61 13.00
CA TRP A 28 -1.62 -3.01 12.56
C TRP A 28 -0.63 -4.05 12.02
N ASN A 29 -0.45 -5.18 12.70
CA ASN A 29 0.40 -6.24 12.17
C ASN A 29 -0.18 -6.85 10.87
N ALA A 30 -1.50 -6.96 10.78
CA ALA A 30 -2.18 -7.44 9.58
C ALA A 30 -2.01 -6.50 8.38
N THR A 31 -2.04 -5.17 8.57
CA THR A 31 -1.81 -4.19 7.49
C THR A 31 -0.37 -4.28 6.97
N SER A 32 0.62 -4.33 7.87
CA SER A 32 2.03 -4.52 7.49
C SER A 32 2.29 -5.83 6.75
N LYS A 33 1.58 -6.90 7.11
CA LYS A 33 1.69 -8.17 6.40
C LYS A 33 0.98 -8.15 5.03
N ALA A 34 -0.16 -7.46 4.95
CA ALA A 34 -0.90 -7.29 3.70
C ALA A 34 -0.08 -6.49 2.67
N THR A 35 0.61 -5.42 3.07
CA THR A 35 1.48 -4.65 2.17
C THR A 35 2.66 -5.47 1.65
N GLN A 36 3.25 -6.33 2.49
CA GLN A 36 4.31 -7.24 2.08
C GLN A 36 3.85 -8.23 0.99
N ILE A 37 2.64 -8.79 1.14
CA ILE A 37 2.07 -9.72 0.16
C ILE A 37 1.69 -8.98 -1.12
N GLY A 38 1.08 -7.80 -1.01
CA GLY A 38 0.74 -6.95 -2.15
C GLY A 38 1.97 -6.58 -2.96
N ALA A 39 3.05 -6.14 -2.31
CA ALA A 39 4.31 -5.80 -2.98
C ALA A 39 4.91 -7.01 -3.71
N ARG A 40 4.94 -8.19 -3.08
CA ARG A 40 5.44 -9.43 -3.72
C ARG A 40 4.61 -9.80 -4.94
N TRP A 41 3.29 -9.67 -4.87
CA TRP A 41 2.41 -9.96 -5.99
C TRP A 41 2.61 -8.94 -7.13
N ALA A 42 2.69 -7.66 -6.81
CA ALA A 42 2.81 -6.58 -7.80
C ALA A 42 4.14 -6.59 -8.57
N VAL A 43 5.20 -7.15 -7.97
CA VAL A 43 6.51 -7.29 -8.62
C VAL A 43 6.53 -8.40 -9.67
N VAL A 44 5.80 -9.50 -9.45
CA VAL A 44 5.87 -10.69 -10.32
C VAL A 44 4.77 -10.74 -11.38
N ASN A 45 3.69 -9.97 -11.20
CA ASN A 45 2.58 -9.90 -12.14
C ASN A 45 2.70 -8.67 -13.06
N PRO A 46 1.98 -8.64 -14.19
CA PRO A 46 1.85 -7.44 -15.00
C PRO A 46 1.39 -6.25 -14.15
N PRO A 47 1.85 -5.03 -14.45
CA PRO A 47 1.51 -3.86 -13.65
C PRO A 47 0.00 -3.60 -13.68
N ILE A 48 -0.53 -3.12 -12.56
CA ILE A 48 -1.98 -2.83 -12.45
C ILE A 48 -2.39 -1.58 -13.24
N SER A 49 -1.42 -0.73 -13.62
CA SER A 49 -1.62 0.44 -14.48
C SER A 49 -1.53 0.03 -15.94
N ALA A 50 -2.62 0.22 -16.68
CA ALA A 50 -2.64 -0.01 -18.13
C ALA A 50 -1.69 0.92 -18.90
N GLN A 51 -1.44 2.13 -18.39
CA GLN A 51 -0.48 3.07 -18.98
C GLN A 51 0.95 2.58 -18.79
N LEU A 52 1.29 2.11 -17.59
CA LEU A 52 2.61 1.52 -17.33
C LEU A 52 2.83 0.24 -18.13
N ASP A 53 1.81 -0.60 -18.27
CA ASP A 53 1.88 -1.82 -19.11
C ASP A 53 2.17 -1.48 -20.57
N ALA A 54 1.50 -0.46 -21.12
CA ALA A 54 1.73 0.02 -22.48
C ALA A 54 3.15 0.58 -22.66
N ASP A 55 3.64 1.37 -21.68
CA ASP A 55 4.96 1.97 -21.71
C ASP A 55 6.09 0.92 -21.62
N LEU A 56 5.96 -0.06 -20.72
CA LEU A 56 6.91 -1.16 -20.58
C LEU A 56 6.99 -2.01 -21.87
N LYS A 57 5.88 -2.16 -22.59
CA LYS A 57 5.84 -2.86 -23.89
C LYS A 57 6.39 -2.01 -25.04
N SER A 58 6.32 -0.68 -24.92
CA SER A 58 6.79 0.24 -25.96
C SER A 58 8.30 0.48 -25.93
N THR A 59 8.99 0.23 -24.82
CA THR A 59 10.46 0.32 -24.74
C THR A 59 11.08 -0.89 -25.44
N GLY A 60 11.62 -0.69 -26.64
CA GLY A 60 12.41 -1.69 -27.35
C GLY A 60 13.66 -2.11 -26.56
N TRP A 61 14.15 -3.33 -26.81
CA TRP A 61 15.19 -4.06 -26.07
C TRP A 61 16.56 -3.38 -25.85
N TRP A 62 16.76 -2.13 -26.29
CA TRP A 62 18.10 -1.52 -26.39
C TRP A 62 18.23 -0.06 -25.94
N LEU A 63 17.23 0.51 -25.25
CA LEU A 63 17.39 1.84 -24.64
C LEU A 63 17.44 1.72 -23.11
N PRO A 64 18.64 1.81 -22.50
CA PRO A 64 18.83 1.65 -21.06
C PRO A 64 18.51 2.93 -20.29
N ASP A 65 17.46 3.67 -20.65
CA ASP A 65 17.14 4.86 -19.89
C ASP A 65 15.66 5.24 -19.91
N THR A 66 15.07 5.22 -18.72
CA THR A 66 13.76 5.73 -18.33
C THR A 66 12.52 5.02 -18.90
N LEU A 67 11.64 4.58 -17.99
CA LEU A 67 10.26 4.25 -18.29
C LEU A 67 9.65 5.33 -19.19
N GLY A 68 9.08 4.87 -20.31
CA GLY A 68 8.27 5.66 -21.23
C GLY A 68 9.00 6.50 -22.30
N LYS A 69 10.33 6.41 -22.45
CA LYS A 69 10.96 6.92 -23.69
C LYS A 69 10.68 5.97 -24.85
N SER A 70 9.49 6.10 -25.44
CA SER A 70 9.17 5.43 -26.71
C SER A 70 9.92 6.14 -27.84
N CYS A 71 11.09 5.64 -28.19
CA CYS A 71 11.82 6.12 -29.36
C CYS A 71 11.17 5.55 -30.63
N ARG A 72 10.18 6.26 -31.18
CA ARG A 72 9.58 5.89 -32.47
C ARG A 72 10.46 6.33 -33.65
N GLN A 73 11.21 7.44 -33.52
CA GLN A 73 12.24 7.93 -34.47
C GLN A 73 13.14 8.94 -33.74
N ILE A 74 14.48 8.77 -33.77
CA ILE A 74 15.66 9.65 -33.48
C ILE A 74 15.54 10.84 -32.49
N ALA A 75 14.40 11.51 -32.36
CA ALA A 75 14.08 12.45 -31.29
C ALA A 75 13.39 11.73 -30.11
N CYS A 76 14.09 11.62 -28.98
CA CYS A 76 13.49 11.18 -27.72
C CYS A 76 12.56 12.29 -27.19
N GLN A 77 11.25 12.14 -27.31
CA GLN A 77 10.36 12.91 -26.44
C GLN A 77 10.43 12.30 -25.03
N PRO A 78 10.56 13.11 -23.97
CA PRO A 78 10.48 12.60 -22.61
C PRO A 78 9.10 11.96 -22.43
N ALA A 79 9.10 10.73 -21.93
CA ALA A 79 7.88 10.14 -21.42
C ALA A 79 7.25 11.06 -20.39
N PRO A 80 5.91 11.14 -20.32
CA PRO A 80 5.29 11.38 -19.04
C PRO A 80 5.60 10.18 -18.12
N GLY A 81 6.12 10.40 -16.91
CA GLY A 81 6.15 9.34 -15.89
C GLY A 81 7.36 9.35 -14.96
N VAL A 82 7.42 10.33 -14.05
CA VAL A 82 8.33 10.31 -12.87
C VAL A 82 7.89 9.30 -11.79
N GLY A 83 6.80 8.58 -12.04
CA GLY A 83 6.20 7.59 -11.16
C GLY A 83 4.74 7.38 -11.59
N TYR A 84 4.22 6.16 -11.46
CA TYR A 84 2.82 5.85 -11.69
C TYR A 84 2.14 5.54 -10.37
N ASP A 85 1.25 6.43 -9.93
CA ASP A 85 0.39 6.21 -8.77
C ASP A 85 -0.93 5.58 -9.23
N CYS A 86 -1.18 4.34 -8.80
CA CYS A 86 -2.48 3.69 -8.90
C CYS A 86 -3.17 3.62 -7.55
N HIS A 87 -4.37 4.15 -7.49
CA HIS A 87 -5.33 4.02 -6.38
C HIS A 87 -6.75 3.87 -6.95
N SER A 88 -7.72 3.54 -6.09
CA SER A 88 -9.12 3.48 -6.52
C SER A 88 -9.57 4.82 -7.14
N GLY A 89 -10.31 4.77 -8.24
CA GLY A 89 -10.78 5.97 -8.95
C GLY A 89 -9.84 6.53 -10.03
N VAL A 90 -8.60 6.03 -10.14
CA VAL A 90 -7.70 6.41 -11.24
C VAL A 90 -8.05 5.60 -12.50
N PRO A 91 -8.33 6.26 -13.64
CA PRO A 91 -8.68 5.55 -14.88
C PRO A 91 -7.49 4.71 -15.37
N GLY A 92 -7.75 3.44 -15.70
CA GLY A 92 -6.73 2.50 -16.18
C GLY A 92 -5.98 1.74 -15.09
N CYS A 93 -6.32 1.93 -13.81
CA CYS A 93 -5.80 1.12 -12.71
C CYS A 93 -6.77 -0.02 -12.35
N ASN A 94 -6.33 -1.28 -12.49
CA ASN A 94 -7.09 -2.44 -12.06
C ASN A 94 -6.55 -3.02 -10.75
N MET A 95 -7.13 -2.59 -9.63
CA MET A 95 -6.74 -3.01 -8.26
C MET A 95 -7.28 -4.39 -7.84
N THR A 96 -8.25 -4.93 -8.57
CA THR A 96 -8.94 -6.19 -8.21
C THR A 96 -7.99 -7.35 -7.88
N PRO A 97 -6.97 -7.66 -8.70
CA PRO A 97 -6.14 -8.84 -8.46
C PRO A 97 -5.17 -8.68 -7.28
N ILE A 98 -4.64 -7.47 -7.04
CA ILE A 98 -3.77 -7.21 -5.88
C ILE A 98 -4.57 -7.21 -4.58
N LEU A 99 -5.76 -6.59 -4.58
CA LEU A 99 -6.66 -6.57 -3.44
C LEU A 99 -7.10 -7.98 -3.04
N ALA A 100 -7.34 -8.86 -4.00
CA ALA A 100 -7.67 -10.25 -3.73
C ALA A 100 -6.58 -10.99 -2.94
N GLN A 101 -5.30 -10.64 -3.13
CA GLN A 101 -4.20 -11.21 -2.36
C GLN A 101 -4.06 -10.57 -0.99
N MET A 102 -4.14 -9.24 -0.92
CA MET A 102 -4.03 -8.50 0.34
C MET A 102 -5.16 -8.87 1.32
N ARG A 103 -6.39 -9.06 0.80
CA ARG A 103 -7.57 -9.48 1.58
C ARG A 103 -7.49 -10.87 2.20
N ARG A 104 -6.56 -11.72 1.75
CA ARG A 104 -6.34 -13.04 2.39
C ARG A 104 -5.77 -12.91 3.81
N VAL A 105 -5.05 -11.83 4.08
CA VAL A 105 -4.46 -11.55 5.39
C VAL A 105 -5.24 -10.46 6.13
N PHE A 106 -5.77 -9.47 5.39
CA PHE A 106 -6.56 -8.40 5.99
C PHE A 106 -7.91 -8.26 5.27
N PRO A 107 -8.94 -9.05 5.66
CA PRO A 107 -10.23 -9.10 4.95
C PRO A 107 -11.01 -7.77 4.98
N SER A 108 -10.81 -6.95 6.01
CA SER A 108 -11.47 -5.66 6.19
C SER A 108 -10.84 -4.51 5.37
N LEU A 109 -9.90 -4.83 4.48
CA LEU A 109 -9.26 -3.88 3.57
C LEU A 109 -10.26 -3.34 2.54
N ARG A 110 -10.36 -2.02 2.45
CA ARG A 110 -11.13 -1.34 1.41
C ARG A 110 -10.20 -0.96 0.26
N ASP A 111 -10.80 -0.77 -0.91
CA ASP A 111 -10.07 -0.47 -2.15
C ASP A 111 -9.50 0.95 -2.13
N GLU A 112 -10.18 1.86 -1.42
CA GLU A 112 -9.82 3.27 -1.25
C GLU A 112 -8.56 3.49 -0.42
N ASP A 113 -8.26 2.55 0.48
CA ASP A 113 -7.15 2.65 1.43
C ASP A 113 -5.80 2.23 0.82
N VAL A 114 -5.82 1.64 -0.38
CA VAL A 114 -4.63 1.05 -1.02
C VAL A 114 -4.08 1.97 -2.09
N GLN A 115 -2.79 2.28 -1.98
CA GLN A 115 -2.02 3.00 -3.00
C GLN A 115 -0.85 2.14 -3.47
N VAL A 116 -0.69 2.04 -4.78
CA VAL A 116 0.45 1.37 -5.41
C VAL A 116 1.18 2.38 -6.28
N THR A 117 2.43 2.65 -5.94
CA THR A 117 3.30 3.56 -6.68
C THR A 117 4.37 2.76 -7.39
N TYR A 118 4.53 3.00 -8.69
CA TYR A 118 5.62 2.44 -9.49
C TYR A 118 6.61 3.55 -9.83
N GLU A 119 7.85 3.42 -9.38
CA GLU A 119 8.91 4.40 -9.66
C GLU A 119 9.98 3.79 -10.55
N PRO A 120 10.51 4.54 -11.53
CA PRO A 120 11.68 4.10 -12.28
C PRO A 120 12.90 4.02 -11.37
N PHE A 121 13.75 3.02 -11.60
CA PHE A 121 15.00 2.93 -10.86
C PHE A 121 15.91 4.13 -11.20
N PRO A 122 16.51 4.82 -10.22
CA PRO A 122 17.41 5.92 -10.48
C PRO A 122 18.60 5.46 -11.34
N GLN A 123 18.98 6.27 -12.34
CA GLN A 123 19.98 5.94 -13.37
C GLN A 123 21.34 5.44 -12.85
N ALA A 124 21.70 5.74 -11.59
CA ALA A 124 22.97 5.33 -10.99
C ALA A 124 23.06 3.83 -10.64
N GLY A 125 21.97 3.07 -10.72
CA GLY A 125 21.96 1.63 -10.45
C GLY A 125 21.11 0.80 -11.41
N ALA A 126 20.60 1.39 -12.50
CA ALA A 126 19.79 0.74 -13.52
C ALA A 126 20.64 -0.14 -14.46
N LEU A 127 21.40 -1.08 -13.89
CA LEU A 127 22.09 -2.12 -14.66
C LEU A 127 21.07 -3.23 -14.95
N GLY A 128 20.13 -2.94 -15.85
CA GLY A 128 19.13 -3.90 -16.28
C GLY A 128 19.79 -5.23 -16.67
N PHE A 129 19.27 -6.34 -16.15
CA PHE A 129 19.75 -7.66 -16.53
C PHE A 129 19.41 -7.94 -17.99
N VAL A 130 20.43 -8.07 -18.83
CA VAL A 130 20.29 -8.49 -20.23
C VAL A 130 19.66 -9.89 -20.26
N GLY A 131 18.51 -10.02 -20.91
CA GLY A 131 17.81 -11.30 -21.08
C GLY A 131 16.52 -11.47 -20.28
N ARG A 132 16.05 -10.45 -19.54
CA ARG A 132 14.72 -10.51 -18.90
C ARG A 132 13.60 -10.17 -19.91
N PRO A 133 12.67 -11.09 -20.19
CA PRO A 133 11.41 -10.73 -20.85
C PRO A 133 10.58 -9.92 -19.85
N GLY A 134 10.40 -8.60 -20.06
CA GLY A 134 9.57 -7.79 -19.15
C GLY A 134 9.85 -6.29 -19.07
N GLY A 135 10.83 -5.75 -19.79
CA GLY A 135 11.08 -4.30 -19.82
C GLY A 135 11.96 -3.77 -18.68
N VAL A 136 11.99 -2.44 -18.53
CA VAL A 136 12.86 -1.67 -17.63
C VAL A 136 12.60 -2.02 -16.15
N PRO A 137 13.62 -2.09 -15.27
CA PRO A 137 13.42 -2.31 -13.84
C PRO A 137 12.62 -1.17 -13.20
N VAL A 138 11.57 -1.56 -12.48
CA VAL A 138 10.71 -0.67 -11.69
C VAL A 138 10.80 -1.02 -10.20
N SER A 139 10.76 0.01 -9.36
CA SER A 139 10.52 -0.13 -7.92
C SER A 139 9.03 -0.03 -7.66
N VAL A 140 8.47 -0.97 -6.91
CA VAL A 140 7.05 -0.99 -6.57
C VAL A 140 6.88 -0.73 -5.08
N THR A 141 6.15 0.31 -4.74
CA THR A 141 5.77 0.65 -3.37
C THR A 141 4.29 0.39 -3.20
N VAL A 142 3.93 -0.55 -2.32
CA VAL A 142 2.53 -0.81 -1.95
C VAL A 142 2.29 -0.28 -0.54
N GLY A 143 1.32 0.64 -0.42
CA GLY A 143 0.94 1.28 0.83
C GLY A 143 -0.53 1.05 1.17
N ILE A 144 -0.82 0.93 2.47
CA ILE A 144 -2.16 1.09 3.03
C ILE A 144 -2.16 2.38 3.85
N ARG A 145 -3.06 3.30 3.53
CA ARG A 145 -3.22 4.61 4.17
C ARG A 145 -4.66 4.81 4.65
N CYS A 146 -4.90 5.90 5.38
CA CYS A 146 -6.22 6.39 5.77
C CYS A 146 -7.09 5.39 6.57
N ARG A 147 -6.48 4.44 7.28
CA ARG A 147 -7.21 3.47 8.11
C ARG A 147 -7.38 3.95 9.54
N GLU A 148 -8.60 3.79 10.02
CA GLU A 148 -8.96 4.05 11.41
C GLU A 148 -9.44 2.79 12.10
N PHE A 149 -9.13 2.71 13.39
CA PHE A 149 -9.66 1.72 14.30
C PHE A 149 -10.73 2.40 15.15
N GLU A 150 -11.97 1.95 14.97
CA GLU A 150 -13.09 2.36 15.80
C GLU A 150 -13.13 1.45 17.03
N PHE A 151 -12.90 2.04 18.21
CA PHE A 151 -13.16 1.37 19.47
C PHE A 151 -14.67 1.24 19.67
N GLY A 152 -15.17 0.09 20.10
CA GLY A 152 -16.61 -0.08 20.37
C GLY A 152 -16.96 0.29 21.81
N PHE A 153 -16.34 -0.40 22.76
CA PHE A 153 -16.54 -0.19 24.20
C PHE A 153 -15.87 1.10 24.68
N LEU A 154 -14.59 1.29 24.33
CA LEU A 154 -13.80 2.43 24.77
C LEU A 154 -14.33 3.76 24.21
N SER A 155 -14.87 3.81 23.00
CA SER A 155 -15.49 5.03 22.46
C SER A 155 -16.77 5.43 23.21
N SER A 156 -17.57 4.47 23.65
CA SER A 156 -18.78 4.73 24.46
C SER A 156 -18.44 5.25 25.85
N TRP A 157 -17.31 4.84 26.43
CA TRP A 157 -16.85 5.33 27.74
C TRP A 157 -16.16 6.70 27.65
N PHE A 158 -15.51 6.99 26.51
CA PHE A 158 -14.81 8.24 26.23
C PHE A 158 -15.42 8.94 24.99
N PRO A 159 -16.62 9.54 25.12
CA PRO A 159 -17.36 10.11 23.99
C PRO A 159 -16.74 11.37 23.37
N GLY A 160 -15.70 11.93 24.01
CA GLY A 160 -14.94 13.07 23.49
C GLY A 160 -13.89 12.71 22.41
N GLY A 161 -13.83 11.43 22.03
CA GLY A 161 -12.85 10.94 21.07
C GLY A 161 -11.47 10.72 21.70
N TRP A 162 -10.65 9.94 21.02
CA TRP A 162 -9.27 9.69 21.40
C TRP A 162 -8.40 10.75 20.74
N VAL A 163 -7.90 11.72 21.52
CA VAL A 163 -6.98 12.74 21.01
C VAL A 163 -5.62 12.09 20.80
N THR A 164 -5.39 11.59 19.59
CA THR A 164 -4.04 11.35 19.11
C THR A 164 -3.69 12.42 18.11
N THR A 165 -2.53 13.03 18.29
CA THR A 165 -1.88 13.85 17.26
C THR A 165 -1.51 12.91 16.12
N ALA A 166 -2.46 12.61 15.25
CA ALA A 166 -2.17 11.89 14.03
C ALA A 166 -1.27 12.78 13.18
N ASP A 167 -0.10 12.25 12.85
CA ASP A 167 0.67 12.59 11.68
C ASP A 167 -0.30 12.78 10.51
N THR A 168 -0.37 14.02 10.05
CA THR A 168 -1.29 14.45 8.99
C THR A 168 -0.76 13.90 7.69
N GLU A 169 -1.07 12.64 7.38
CA GLU A 169 -0.87 12.13 6.03
C GLU A 169 -1.78 12.93 5.08
N THR A 170 -1.15 13.65 4.17
CA THR A 170 -1.81 14.43 3.13
C THR A 170 -2.74 13.54 2.31
N GLY A 171 -4.06 13.81 2.34
CA GLY A 171 -5.07 13.15 1.50
C GLY A 171 -6.09 12.27 2.25
N CYS A 172 -5.93 12.05 3.57
CA CYS A 172 -6.91 11.30 4.36
C CYS A 172 -7.92 12.24 5.04
N SER A 173 -9.21 11.89 5.01
CA SER A 173 -10.25 12.60 5.77
C SER A 173 -10.08 12.37 7.26
N ASP A 174 -10.22 13.42 8.06
CA ASP A 174 -10.31 13.31 9.52
C ASP A 174 -11.62 12.62 9.90
N GLN A 175 -11.50 11.49 10.58
CA GLN A 175 -12.62 10.71 11.11
C GLN A 175 -12.38 10.43 12.60
N ASN A 176 -13.46 10.14 13.34
CA ASN A 176 -13.49 10.05 14.81
C ASN A 176 -12.93 8.70 15.31
N GLY A 177 -11.66 8.40 15.06
CA GLY A 177 -11.03 7.13 15.45
C GLY A 177 -9.54 7.21 15.73
N LEU A 178 -8.99 6.17 16.36
CA LEU A 178 -7.54 6.03 16.47
C LEU A 178 -6.99 5.56 15.12
N ARG A 179 -6.10 6.35 14.53
CA ARG A 179 -5.51 6.01 13.23
C ARG A 179 -4.49 4.89 13.35
N ILE A 180 -4.59 3.92 12.44
CA ILE A 180 -3.55 2.91 12.23
C ILE A 180 -2.47 3.58 11.38
N PRO A 181 -1.19 3.58 11.80
CA PRO A 181 -0.14 4.24 11.04
C PRO A 181 0.03 3.59 9.67
N ALA A 182 0.35 4.42 8.68
CA ALA A 182 0.55 3.97 7.32
C ALA A 182 1.61 2.87 7.27
N SER A 183 1.29 1.79 6.57
CA SER A 183 2.22 0.69 6.32
C SER A 183 2.53 0.67 4.83
N ALA A 184 3.81 0.78 4.49
CA ALA A 184 4.28 0.71 3.12
C ALA A 184 5.38 -0.34 2.98
N THR A 185 5.39 -1.05 1.86
CA THR A 185 6.46 -1.99 1.52
C THR A 185 6.92 -1.73 0.10
N GLN A 186 8.21 -1.45 -0.04
CA GLN A 186 8.87 -1.25 -1.32
C GLN A 186 9.64 -2.52 -1.71
N LEU A 187 9.46 -2.99 -2.94
CA LEU A 187 10.23 -4.08 -3.52
C LEU A 187 10.67 -3.69 -4.94
N SER A 188 11.93 -3.98 -5.25
CA SER A 188 12.44 -3.83 -6.60
C SER A 188 12.10 -5.06 -7.45
N SER A 189 11.75 -4.80 -8.71
CA SER A 189 11.49 -5.87 -9.68
C SER A 189 12.72 -6.68 -10.08
N GLU A 190 13.93 -6.22 -9.74
CA GLU A 190 15.18 -6.96 -9.95
C GLU A 190 15.36 -8.14 -8.97
N SER A 191 14.67 -8.10 -7.82
CA SER A 191 14.81 -9.10 -6.77
C SER A 191 14.05 -10.40 -7.05
N PHE A 192 13.23 -10.47 -8.11
CA PHE A 192 12.42 -11.65 -8.44
C PHE A 192 12.46 -11.95 -9.94
N GLY A 193 12.98 -13.13 -10.30
CA GLY A 193 13.04 -13.63 -11.68
C GLY A 193 11.64 -13.78 -12.30
N ALA A 194 11.54 -13.53 -13.61
CA ALA A 194 10.28 -13.59 -14.35
C ALA A 194 9.67 -15.00 -14.30
N THR A 195 8.41 -15.12 -13.91
CA THR A 195 7.61 -16.33 -14.10
C THR A 195 6.71 -16.11 -15.31
N THR A 196 7.14 -16.62 -16.46
CA THR A 196 6.27 -16.78 -17.63
C THR A 196 5.30 -17.93 -17.35
N PHE A 197 4.00 -17.66 -17.37
CA PHE A 197 2.95 -18.67 -17.59
C PHE A 197 2.61 -18.75 -19.07
#